data_AF-A0A0H4BDR5-F1
#
_entry.id   AF-A0A0H4BDR5-F1
#
_cell.length_a   1.000
_cell.length_b   1.000
_cell.length_c   1.000
_cell.angle_alpha   90.00
_cell.angle_beta   90.00
_cell.angle_gamma   90.00
#
_symmetry.space_group_name_H-M   'P 1'
#
loop_
_entity.id
_entity.type
_entity.pdbx_description
1 polymer ?
#
loop_
_entity_poly.entity_id
_entity_poly.type
_entity_poly.pdbx_seq_one_letter_code
_entity_poly.pdbx_strand_id
1 'polypeptide(L)'
;MRAAYWMTSLSLLAIGVLQPGLAEPSLREKVLEQMRASRPADLVVLETRELGGTSILGIFAIQVDSADPDLRRYKLWRESPENLIIPTESVSCSRTDPMRVTRDQSAIYLQRLNPGGLVTSANRENHLVWWAACEPELAGDDPSALTEKAKALGFSTLHKESQEILRLPSQ
;
A
#
# COMPACT_ATOMS: atom_id res chain seq x y z
N MET A 1 -6.05 -79.17 -46.65
CA MET A 1 -7.19 -78.26 -46.41
C MET A 1 -6.98 -77.57 -45.06
N ARG A 2 -6.91 -76.22 -45.06
CA ARG A 2 -7.28 -75.21 -44.03
C ARG A 2 -6.89 -75.47 -42.55
N ALA A 3 -6.43 -74.51 -41.75
CA ALA A 3 -6.01 -73.11 -41.91
C ALA A 3 -5.33 -72.72 -40.58
N ALA A 4 -4.24 -71.98 -40.63
CA ALA A 4 -3.59 -71.37 -39.47
C ALA A 4 -4.31 -70.05 -39.11
N TYR A 5 -4.56 -69.83 -37.82
CA TYR A 5 -5.04 -68.54 -37.31
C TYR A 5 -3.97 -67.93 -36.40
N TRP A 6 -3.27 -66.94 -36.94
CA TRP A 6 -2.44 -65.99 -36.20
C TRP A 6 -3.33 -64.82 -35.79
N MET A 7 -3.53 -64.64 -34.48
CA MET A 7 -4.16 -63.43 -33.94
C MET A 7 -3.06 -62.49 -33.45
N THR A 8 -2.72 -61.50 -34.27
CA THR A 8 -1.89 -60.36 -33.85
C THR A 8 -2.82 -59.29 -33.27
N SER A 9 -2.78 -59.08 -31.95
CA SER A 9 -3.49 -57.97 -31.30
C SER A 9 -2.67 -56.69 -31.43
N LEU A 10 -3.20 -55.73 -32.20
CA LEU A 10 -2.68 -54.38 -32.34
C LEU A 10 -3.18 -53.53 -31.15
N SER A 11 -2.36 -53.35 -30.12
CA SER A 11 -2.66 -52.46 -29.01
C SER A 11 -2.35 -51.01 -29.39
N LEU A 12 -3.38 -50.23 -29.69
CA LEU A 12 -3.31 -48.78 -29.90
C LEU A 12 -2.97 -48.07 -28.58
N LEU A 13 -1.75 -47.55 -28.46
CA LEU A 13 -1.34 -46.60 -27.43
C LEU A 13 -1.94 -45.22 -27.76
N ALA A 14 -3.07 -44.89 -27.13
CA ALA A 14 -3.61 -43.53 -27.12
C ALA A 14 -2.75 -42.66 -26.19
N ILE A 15 -1.87 -41.84 -26.77
CA ILE A 15 -1.16 -40.78 -26.05
C ILE A 15 -2.16 -39.66 -25.81
N GLY A 16 -2.79 -39.64 -24.64
CA GLY A 16 -3.63 -38.54 -24.20
C GLY A 16 -2.75 -37.32 -23.94
N VAL A 17 -2.89 -36.29 -24.77
CA VAL A 17 -2.32 -34.96 -24.52
C VAL A 17 -3.08 -34.36 -23.33
N LEU A 18 -2.53 -34.50 -22.13
CA LEU A 18 -2.96 -33.72 -20.96
C LEU A 18 -2.67 -32.24 -21.28
N GLN A 19 -3.68 -31.51 -21.75
CA GLN A 19 -3.59 -30.05 -21.76
C GLN A 19 -3.41 -29.60 -20.30
N PRO A 20 -2.38 -28.77 -19.97
CA PRO A 20 -2.28 -28.18 -18.66
C PRO A 20 -3.49 -27.25 -18.50
N GLY A 21 -4.50 -27.71 -17.75
CA GLY A 21 -5.61 -26.86 -17.37
C GLY A 21 -5.05 -25.71 -16.54
N LEU A 22 -5.18 -24.47 -17.04
CA LEU A 22 -4.98 -23.29 -16.23
C LEU A 22 -5.97 -23.40 -15.06
N ALA A 23 -5.43 -23.54 -13.84
CA ALA A 23 -6.25 -23.58 -12.64
C ALA A 23 -7.08 -22.29 -12.58
N GLU A 24 -8.39 -22.41 -12.35
CA GLU A 24 -9.21 -21.22 -12.16
C GLU A 24 -8.74 -20.43 -10.93
N PRO A 25 -8.67 -19.10 -11.00
CA PRO A 25 -8.37 -18.29 -9.84
C PRO A 25 -9.41 -18.53 -8.74
N SER A 26 -8.94 -18.64 -7.51
CA SER A 26 -9.78 -18.70 -6.33
C SER A 26 -10.70 -17.47 -6.24
N LEU A 27 -11.81 -17.60 -5.52
CA LEU A 27 -12.71 -16.46 -5.25
C LEU A 27 -11.96 -15.28 -4.63
N ARG A 28 -10.99 -15.56 -3.73
CA ARG A 28 -10.15 -14.54 -3.10
C ARG A 28 -9.33 -13.78 -4.15
N GLU A 29 -8.69 -14.47 -5.08
CA GLU A 29 -7.91 -13.84 -6.15
C GLU A 29 -8.80 -13.02 -7.07
N LYS A 30 -9.98 -13.53 -7.46
CA LYS A 30 -10.95 -12.79 -8.27
C LYS A 30 -11.41 -11.50 -7.58
N VAL A 31 -11.70 -11.56 -6.27
CA VAL A 31 -12.07 -10.37 -5.49
C VAL A 31 -10.91 -9.38 -5.39
N LEU A 32 -9.69 -9.86 -5.14
CA LEU A 32 -8.51 -9.00 -5.05
C LEU A 32 -8.23 -8.27 -6.37
N GLU A 33 -8.30 -8.97 -7.51
CA GLU A 33 -8.18 -8.35 -8.84
C GLU A 33 -9.29 -7.34 -9.11
N GLN A 34 -10.53 -7.65 -8.74
CA GLN A 34 -11.62 -6.69 -8.86
C GLN A 34 -11.37 -5.44 -8.01
N MET A 35 -10.87 -5.60 -6.79
CA MET A 35 -10.52 -4.46 -5.94
C MET A 35 -9.37 -3.65 -6.54
N ARG A 36 -8.32 -4.28 -7.08
CA ARG A 36 -7.22 -3.60 -7.79
C ARG A 36 -7.70 -2.82 -9.01
N ALA A 37 -8.64 -3.38 -9.77
CA ALA A 37 -9.26 -2.69 -10.90
C ALA A 37 -10.13 -1.49 -10.47
N SER A 38 -10.51 -1.42 -9.19
CA SER A 38 -11.33 -0.34 -8.61
C SER A 38 -10.51 0.77 -7.93
N ARG A 39 -9.22 0.91 -8.27
CA ARG A 39 -8.39 2.03 -7.81
C ARG A 39 -9.11 3.37 -8.06
N PRO A 40 -9.23 4.25 -7.04
CA PRO A 40 -9.86 5.55 -7.19
C PRO A 40 -9.18 6.40 -8.27
N ALA A 41 -9.96 7.21 -8.98
CA ALA A 41 -9.42 8.10 -10.02
C ALA A 41 -8.53 9.21 -9.44
N ASP A 42 -8.76 9.61 -8.19
CA ASP A 42 -7.96 10.56 -7.43
C ASP A 42 -6.82 9.91 -6.64
N LEU A 43 -6.50 8.63 -6.91
CA LEU A 43 -5.40 7.93 -6.24
C LEU A 43 -4.05 8.52 -6.67
N VAL A 44 -3.35 9.09 -5.70
CA VAL A 44 -1.95 9.52 -5.87
C VAL A 44 -1.03 8.41 -5.40
N VAL A 45 -0.19 7.90 -6.31
CA VAL A 45 0.79 6.86 -5.99
C VAL A 45 1.98 7.51 -5.28
N LEU A 46 2.28 7.01 -4.07
CA LEU A 46 3.38 7.48 -3.24
C LEU A 46 4.63 6.64 -3.42
N GLU A 47 4.45 5.34 -3.65
CA GLU A 47 5.57 4.42 -3.84
C GLU A 47 5.11 3.18 -4.61
N THR A 48 5.98 2.66 -5.47
CA THR A 48 5.83 1.35 -6.09
C THR A 48 7.08 0.51 -5.80
N ARG A 49 6.90 -0.73 -5.38
CA ARG A 49 7.99 -1.67 -5.09
C ARG A 49 7.78 -2.97 -5.85
N GLU A 50 8.86 -3.49 -6.44
CA GLU A 50 8.87 -4.73 -7.22
C GLU A 50 9.68 -5.81 -6.49
N LEU A 51 9.12 -6.38 -5.42
CA LEU A 51 9.78 -7.40 -4.59
C LEU A 51 8.89 -8.64 -4.45
N GLY A 52 9.13 -9.64 -5.30
CA GLY A 52 8.26 -10.84 -5.34
C GLY A 52 6.87 -10.57 -5.93
N GLY A 53 6.68 -9.39 -6.51
CA GLY A 53 5.44 -8.87 -7.09
C GLY A 53 5.33 -7.35 -6.86
N THR A 54 4.37 -6.73 -7.53
CA THR A 54 4.15 -5.29 -7.44
C THR A 54 3.40 -4.95 -6.15
N SER A 55 3.94 -4.00 -5.38
CA SER A 55 3.27 -3.37 -4.25
C SER A 55 3.12 -1.88 -4.49
N ILE A 56 1.94 -1.33 -4.20
CA ILE A 56 1.62 0.08 -4.40
C ILE A 56 1.17 0.67 -3.08
N LEU A 57 1.83 1.76 -2.69
CA LEU A 57 1.35 2.66 -1.67
C LEU A 57 0.76 3.89 -2.35
N GLY A 58 -0.47 4.25 -2.01
CA GLY A 58 -1.11 5.45 -2.53
C GLY A 58 -2.01 6.12 -1.49
N ILE A 59 -2.40 7.36 -1.75
CA ILE A 59 -3.27 8.16 -0.90
C ILE A 59 -4.38 8.78 -1.75
N PHE A 60 -5.59 8.87 -1.20
CA PHE A 60 -6.74 9.45 -1.89
C PHE A 60 -7.79 9.95 -0.90
N ALA A 61 -8.85 10.59 -1.42
CA ALA A 61 -9.95 11.12 -0.62
C ALA A 61 -9.47 12.01 0.56
N ILE A 62 -8.47 12.85 0.30
CA ILE A 62 -7.90 13.77 1.29
C ILE A 62 -8.92 14.88 1.58
N GLN A 63 -9.26 15.06 2.85
CA GLN A 63 -10.25 16.01 3.33
C GLN A 63 -9.66 16.88 4.44
N VAL A 64 -9.90 18.19 4.34
CA VAL A 64 -9.62 19.14 5.42
C VAL A 64 -10.70 19.01 6.49
N ASP A 65 -10.32 19.00 7.77
CA ASP A 65 -11.30 19.05 8.84
C ASP A 65 -11.88 20.47 9.00
N SER A 66 -13.19 20.58 9.17
CA SER A 66 -13.85 21.88 9.30
C SER A 66 -13.58 22.57 10.64
N ALA A 67 -13.23 21.79 11.67
CA ALA A 67 -12.93 22.30 13.00
C ALA A 67 -11.44 22.58 13.19
N ASP A 68 -10.58 21.95 12.40
CA ASP A 68 -9.12 22.11 12.44
C ASP A 68 -8.54 22.19 11.01
N PRO A 69 -8.15 23.40 10.55
CA PRO A 69 -7.64 23.60 9.20
C PRO A 69 -6.27 22.95 8.96
N ASP A 70 -5.55 22.54 10.00
CA ASP A 70 -4.28 21.81 9.87
C ASP A 70 -4.51 20.29 9.77
N LEU A 71 -5.68 19.80 10.16
CA LEU A 71 -6.00 18.38 10.13
C LEU A 71 -6.41 17.93 8.73
N ARG A 72 -5.79 16.83 8.27
CA ARG A 72 -6.19 16.11 7.06
C ARG A 72 -6.64 14.70 7.45
N ARG A 73 -7.79 14.29 6.92
CA ARG A 73 -8.26 12.89 6.95
C ARG A 73 -8.19 12.32 5.55
N TYR A 74 -7.72 11.10 5.40
CA TYR A 74 -7.50 10.49 4.08
C TYR A 74 -7.67 8.98 4.15
N LYS A 75 -7.72 8.37 2.97
CA LYS A 75 -7.61 6.91 2.81
C LYS A 75 -6.25 6.55 2.25
N LEU A 76 -5.63 5.53 2.82
CA LEU A 76 -4.34 5.04 2.38
C LEU A 76 -4.51 3.72 1.64
N TRP A 77 -4.22 3.70 0.35
CA TRP A 77 -4.20 2.50 -0.48
C TRP A 77 -2.92 1.73 -0.21
N ARG A 78 -3.02 0.53 0.35
CA ARG A 78 -1.88 -0.37 0.56
C ARG A 78 -2.13 -1.68 -0.16
N GLU A 79 -1.49 -1.82 -1.30
CA GLU A 79 -1.60 -2.98 -2.18
C GLU A 79 -0.30 -3.78 -2.14
N SER A 80 -0.43 -5.08 -1.90
CA SER A 80 0.62 -6.09 -2.07
C SER A 80 0.12 -7.21 -2.99
N PRO A 81 0.99 -8.12 -3.47
CA PRO A 81 0.59 -9.24 -4.33
C PRO A 81 -0.51 -10.13 -3.73
N GLU A 82 -0.55 -10.25 -2.40
CA GLU A 82 -1.45 -11.13 -1.66
C GLU A 82 -2.61 -10.42 -0.95
N ASN A 83 -2.59 -9.08 -0.88
CA ASN A 83 -3.54 -8.33 -0.07
C ASN A 83 -3.77 -6.89 -0.56
N LEU A 84 -4.92 -6.34 -0.15
CA LEU A 84 -5.24 -4.93 -0.33
C LEU A 84 -5.97 -4.42 0.92
N ILE A 85 -5.43 -3.40 1.56
CA ILE A 85 -6.05 -2.74 2.71
C ILE A 85 -6.16 -1.24 2.48
N ILE A 86 -7.25 -0.65 2.97
CA ILE A 86 -7.57 0.76 2.78
C ILE A 86 -7.97 1.38 4.13
N PRO A 87 -7.02 1.61 5.06
CA PRO A 87 -7.31 2.30 6.30
C PRO A 87 -7.67 3.76 6.07
N THR A 88 -8.49 4.30 6.96
CA THR A 88 -8.69 5.74 7.13
C THR A 88 -7.75 6.23 8.23
N GLU A 89 -6.96 7.25 7.94
CA GLU A 89 -5.95 7.80 8.84
C GLU A 89 -6.02 9.33 8.83
N SER A 90 -5.21 9.96 9.70
CA SER A 90 -5.10 11.42 9.71
C SER A 90 -3.65 11.91 9.87
N VAL A 91 -3.41 13.13 9.40
CA VAL A 91 -2.18 13.88 9.68
C VAL A 91 -2.52 15.30 10.10
N SER A 92 -1.68 15.85 10.98
CA SER A 92 -1.60 17.28 11.26
C SER A 92 -0.55 17.91 10.35
N CYS A 93 -0.96 18.91 9.58
CA CYS A 93 -0.10 19.76 8.76
C CYS A 93 0.48 20.95 9.54
N SER A 94 0.31 20.97 10.86
CA SER A 94 0.88 22.00 11.73
C SER A 94 2.38 22.14 11.49
N ARG A 95 2.86 23.39 11.37
CA ARG A 95 4.28 23.67 11.18
C ARG A 95 5.12 23.43 12.44
N THR A 96 4.49 23.43 13.60
CA THR A 96 5.15 23.29 14.90
C THR A 96 5.01 21.90 15.50
N ASP A 97 3.92 21.20 15.19
CA ASP A 97 3.68 19.83 15.66
C ASP A 97 3.13 18.93 14.53
N PRO A 98 3.95 18.62 13.51
CA PRO A 98 3.58 17.69 12.44
C PRO A 98 3.38 16.30 13.01
N MET A 99 2.25 15.67 12.74
CA MET A 99 1.91 14.37 13.32
C MET A 99 1.13 13.52 12.33
N ARG A 100 1.33 12.21 12.38
CA ARG A 100 0.44 11.21 11.78
C ARG A 100 -0.22 10.38 12.86
N VAL A 101 -1.51 10.12 12.70
CA VAL A 101 -2.27 9.25 13.59
C VAL A 101 -2.80 8.07 12.78
N THR A 102 -2.41 6.88 13.20
CA THR A 102 -2.91 5.62 12.64
C THR A 102 -3.53 4.77 13.73
N ARG A 103 -4.25 3.71 13.35
CA ARG A 103 -4.85 2.78 14.31
C ARG A 103 -4.97 1.39 13.72
N ASP A 104 -4.99 0.40 14.60
CA ASP A 104 -5.45 -0.93 14.30
C ASP A 104 -6.57 -1.35 15.27
N GLN A 105 -6.79 -2.65 15.43
CA GLN A 105 -7.80 -3.19 16.35
C GLN A 105 -7.39 -3.10 17.83
N SER A 106 -6.10 -2.88 18.11
CA SER A 106 -5.49 -2.98 19.44
C SER A 106 -4.92 -1.67 19.96
N ALA A 107 -4.60 -0.72 19.08
CA ALA A 107 -3.93 0.52 19.47
C ALA A 107 -4.19 1.69 18.50
N ILE A 108 -3.93 2.88 19.02
CA ILE A 108 -3.76 4.12 18.26
C ILE A 108 -2.27 4.49 18.33
N TYR A 109 -1.70 4.87 17.20
CA TYR A 109 -0.29 5.25 17.07
C TYR A 109 -0.22 6.73 16.74
N LEU A 110 0.50 7.49 17.56
CA LEU A 110 0.77 8.91 17.34
C LEU A 110 2.24 9.05 16.95
N GLN A 111 2.48 9.46 15.72
CA GLN A 111 3.82 9.57 15.14
C GLN A 111 4.14 11.04 14.94
N ARG A 112 4.97 11.62 15.82
CA ARG A 112 5.48 12.99 15.65
C ARG A 112 6.53 12.97 14.56
N LEU A 113 6.36 13.84 13.57
CA LEU A 113 7.15 13.87 12.35
C LEU A 113 8.04 15.11 12.30
N ASN A 114 9.10 15.02 11.53
CA ASN A 114 9.99 16.14 11.25
C ASN A 114 10.12 16.30 9.73
N PRO A 115 9.17 16.99 9.05
CA PRO A 115 9.24 17.23 7.62
C PRO A 115 10.60 17.82 7.22
N GLY A 116 11.22 17.20 6.21
CA GLY A 116 12.59 17.53 5.76
C GLY A 116 13.72 17.06 6.67
N GLY A 117 13.41 16.33 7.75
CA GLY A 117 14.37 15.63 8.59
C GLY A 117 14.93 14.34 7.97
N LEU A 118 15.67 13.57 8.77
CA LEU A 118 16.28 12.33 8.31
C LEU A 118 15.22 11.27 7.93
N VAL A 119 15.26 10.82 6.67
CA VAL A 119 14.43 9.73 6.17
C VAL A 119 15.17 8.40 6.29
N THR A 120 14.48 7.41 6.84
CA THR A 120 14.91 6.02 7.03
C THR A 120 13.81 5.09 6.51
N SER A 121 14.10 3.79 6.34
CA SER A 121 13.06 2.83 5.97
C SER A 121 11.89 2.77 6.95
N ALA A 122 12.14 3.06 8.24
CA ALA A 122 11.13 2.98 9.31
C ALA A 122 10.14 4.16 9.30
N ASN A 123 10.55 5.35 8.85
CA ASN A 123 9.70 6.55 8.84
C ASN A 123 9.33 7.02 7.43
N ARG A 124 9.92 6.45 6.37
CA ARG A 124 9.70 6.86 4.96
C ARG A 124 8.23 6.97 4.61
N GLU A 125 7.43 5.98 5.01
CA GLU A 125 6.00 6.00 4.73
C GLU A 125 5.28 7.19 5.38
N ASN A 126 5.63 7.52 6.64
CA ASN A 126 5.06 8.68 7.32
C ASN A 126 5.39 9.97 6.57
N HIS A 127 6.62 10.09 6.07
CA HIS A 127 7.04 11.25 5.28
C HIS A 127 6.30 11.34 3.95
N LEU A 128 6.23 10.24 3.19
CA LEU A 128 5.50 10.19 1.92
C LEU A 128 4.04 10.62 2.09
N VAL A 129 3.39 10.07 3.12
CA VAL A 129 1.99 10.37 3.43
C VAL A 129 1.81 11.82 3.88
N TRP A 130 2.69 12.33 4.74
CA TRP A 130 2.60 13.70 5.24
C TRP A 130 2.78 14.72 4.10
N TRP A 131 3.80 14.55 3.26
CA TRP A 131 4.03 15.43 2.11
C TRP A 131 2.84 15.43 1.16
N ALA A 132 2.32 14.26 0.81
CA ALA A 132 1.19 14.18 -0.10
C ALA A 132 -0.11 14.77 0.47
N ALA A 133 -0.33 14.67 1.77
CA ALA A 133 -1.52 15.21 2.42
C ALA A 133 -1.44 16.72 2.68
N CYS A 134 -0.26 17.24 3.02
CA CYS A 134 -0.07 18.63 3.45
C CYS A 134 0.44 19.55 2.35
N GLU A 135 1.19 19.03 1.38
CA GLU A 135 1.81 19.76 0.27
C GLU A 135 1.64 18.92 -1.02
N PRO A 136 0.39 18.77 -1.53
CA PRO A 136 0.05 17.78 -2.56
C PRO A 136 0.80 17.93 -3.88
N GLU A 137 1.40 19.10 -4.15
CA GLU A 137 2.27 19.33 -5.30
C GLU A 137 3.57 18.51 -5.25
N LEU A 138 3.96 18.03 -4.07
CA LEU A 138 5.16 17.22 -3.82
C LEU A 138 4.82 15.74 -3.60
N ALA A 139 3.57 15.34 -3.86
CA ALA A 139 3.13 13.98 -3.62
C ALA A 139 3.85 13.00 -4.58
N GLY A 140 4.48 11.96 -4.01
CA GLY A 140 5.26 10.97 -4.76
C GLY A 140 6.74 11.33 -4.94
N ASP A 141 7.15 12.54 -4.60
CA ASP A 141 8.58 12.91 -4.55
C ASP A 141 9.30 12.12 -3.46
N ASP A 142 10.61 11.87 -3.65
CA ASP A 142 11.42 11.25 -2.62
C ASP A 142 11.58 12.19 -1.42
N PRO A 143 11.03 11.86 -0.23
CA PRO A 143 11.07 12.77 0.91
C PRO A 143 12.48 13.08 1.39
N SER A 144 13.47 12.24 1.06
CA SER A 144 14.88 12.49 1.38
C SER A 144 15.45 13.72 0.65
N ALA A 145 14.84 14.13 -0.45
CA ALA A 145 15.23 15.29 -1.25
C ALA A 145 14.51 16.60 -0.86
N LEU A 146 13.57 16.54 0.10
CA LEU A 146 12.69 17.68 0.42
C LEU A 146 13.17 18.55 1.59
N THR A 147 14.40 18.35 2.09
CA THR A 147 14.95 19.12 3.23
C THR A 147 14.96 20.63 2.99
N GLU A 148 15.43 21.09 1.83
CA GLU A 148 15.49 22.54 1.55
C GLU A 148 14.09 23.15 1.37
N LYS A 149 13.17 22.40 0.77
CA LYS A 149 11.76 22.81 0.69
C LYS A 149 11.13 22.93 2.08
N ALA A 150 11.39 21.98 2.98
CA ALA A 150 10.89 22.04 4.34
C ALA A 150 11.43 23.27 5.11
N LYS A 151 12.72 23.58 4.98
CA LYS A 151 13.30 24.80 5.56
C LYS A 151 12.62 26.06 5.02
N ALA A 152 12.36 26.13 3.72
CA ALA A 152 11.65 27.25 3.10
C ALA A 152 10.19 27.39 3.61
N LEU A 153 9.56 26.28 4.00
CA LEU A 153 8.23 26.27 4.63
C LEU A 153 8.27 26.59 6.14
N GLY A 154 9.46 26.69 6.74
CA GLY A 154 9.66 27.06 8.14
C GLY A 154 9.81 25.89 9.12
N PHE A 155 10.00 24.66 8.63
CA PHE A 155 10.26 23.51 9.50
C PHE A 155 11.70 23.55 10.04
N SER A 156 11.89 23.09 11.29
CA SER A 156 13.23 23.08 11.90
C SER A 156 14.16 22.09 11.22
N THR A 157 13.64 20.99 10.64
CA THR A 157 14.37 19.83 10.12
C THR A 157 15.25 19.10 11.17
N LEU A 158 15.24 19.55 12.42
CA LEU A 158 16.07 19.04 13.52
C LEU A 158 15.26 18.36 14.62
N HIS A 159 13.93 18.32 14.49
CA HIS A 159 13.08 17.70 15.50
C HIS A 159 13.30 16.19 15.54
N LYS A 160 13.35 15.64 16.76
CA LYS A 160 13.46 14.20 16.95
C LYS A 160 12.08 13.57 16.76
N GLU A 161 11.95 12.73 15.75
CA GLU A 161 10.73 11.96 15.54
C GLU A 161 10.50 10.96 16.67
N SER A 162 9.23 10.71 16.96
CA SER A 162 8.83 9.78 18.02
C SER A 162 7.50 9.10 17.69
N GLN A 163 7.30 7.93 18.28
CA GLN A 163 6.02 7.24 18.25
C GLN A 163 5.53 6.99 19.66
N GLU A 164 4.29 7.35 19.91
CA GLU A 164 3.54 7.02 21.12
C GLU A 164 2.42 6.03 20.77
N ILE A 165 2.15 5.08 21.68
CA ILE A 165 1.19 4.01 21.46
C ILE A 165 0.14 4.06 22.57
N LEU A 166 -1.11 4.34 22.20
CA LEU A 166 -2.25 4.29 23.10
C LEU A 166 -2.96 2.95 22.91
N ARG A 167 -2.90 2.09 23.92
CA ARG A 167 -3.56 0.78 23.88
C ARG A 167 -5.08 0.95 24.03
N LEU A 168 -5.82 0.28 23.17
CA LEU A 168 -7.27 0.18 23.29
C LEU A 168 -7.63 -0.92 24.29
N PRO A 169 -8.74 -0.79 25.05
CA PRO A 169 -9.23 -1.85 25.91
C PRO A 169 -9.45 -3.14 25.10
N SER A 170 -9.09 -4.29 25.66
CA SER A 170 -9.47 -5.59 25.11
C SER A 170 -11.00 -5.68 25.10
N GLN A 171 -11.58 -5.93 23.92
CA GLN A 171 -13.01 -6.23 23.77
C GLN A 171 -13.32 -7.64 24.26
#